data_AF-A0A495J5K7-F1
#
_entry.id   AF-A0A495J5K7-F1
#
_cell.length_a   1.000
_cell.length_b   1.000
_cell.length_c   1.000
_cell.angle_alpha   90.00
_cell.angle_beta   90.00
_cell.angle_gamma   90.00
#
_symmetry.space_group_name_H-M   'P 1'
#
loop_
_entity.id
_entity.type
_entity.pdbx_description
1 polymer ?
#
loop_
_entity_poly.entity_id
_entity_poly.type
_entity_poly.pdbx_seq_one_letter_code
_entity_poly.pdbx_strand_id
1 'polypeptide(L)'
;MKALNQLTNTDKGKLLHELFPDEIPALLDNIQDVCAHFKSNRETYAKTWDFGLMSFDMWLQLAEQAEAIINKHRSNMVRSSKVFSEQLFHSFDYTVLFVNDRIIKYAEGKSENSKFKLAVILLFTA
;
A
#
# COMPACT_ATOMS: atom_id res chain seq x y z
N MET A 1 20.41 -10.82 -5.28
CA MET A 1 19.36 -9.81 -5.57
C MET A 1 18.92 -9.98 -7.01
N LYS A 2 17.62 -9.91 -7.30
CA LYS A 2 17.12 -9.88 -8.69
C LYS A 2 17.39 -8.50 -9.30
N ALA A 3 17.40 -8.39 -10.63
CA ALA A 3 17.43 -7.09 -11.29
C ALA A 3 16.13 -6.31 -11.03
N LEU A 4 16.16 -4.97 -11.06
CA LEU A 4 15.00 -4.12 -10.75
C LEU A 4 13.77 -4.46 -11.60
N ASN A 5 13.97 -4.72 -12.90
CA ASN A 5 12.91 -5.11 -13.84
C ASN A 5 12.37 -6.53 -13.63
N GLN A 6 12.98 -7.33 -12.75
CA GLN A 6 12.57 -8.69 -12.40
C GLN A 6 11.94 -8.76 -11.00
N LEU A 7 11.82 -7.63 -10.29
CA LEU A 7 11.22 -7.60 -8.96
C LEU A 7 9.69 -7.74 -9.07
N THR A 8 9.16 -8.72 -8.36
CA THR A 8 7.72 -8.85 -8.12
C THR A 8 7.24 -7.79 -7.11
N ASN A 9 5.93 -7.59 -6.98
CA ASN A 9 5.37 -6.72 -5.95
C ASN A 9 5.80 -7.13 -4.53
N THR A 10 5.89 -8.42 -4.25
CA THR A 10 6.40 -8.94 -2.97
C THR A 10 7.88 -8.57 -2.78
N ASP A 11 8.71 -8.73 -3.82
CA ASP A 11 10.13 -8.35 -3.74
C ASP A 11 10.28 -6.83 -3.51
N LYS A 12 9.47 -6.00 -4.19
CA LYS A 12 9.46 -4.54 -4.05
C LYS A 12 9.03 -4.11 -2.65
N GLY A 13 7.92 -4.66 -2.12
CA GLY A 13 7.43 -4.37 -0.79
C GLY A 13 8.43 -4.77 0.29
N LYS A 14 9.09 -5.93 0.13
CA LYS A 14 10.14 -6.37 1.05
C LYS A 14 11.33 -5.41 1.04
N LEU A 15 11.83 -5.05 -0.15
CA LEU A 15 12.95 -4.13 -0.29
C LEU A 15 12.64 -2.75 0.28
N LEU A 16 11.43 -2.22 0.04
CA LEU A 16 11.01 -0.93 0.60
C LEU A 16 11.05 -0.94 2.14
N HIS A 17 10.56 -2.01 2.76
CA HIS A 17 10.61 -2.18 4.22
C HIS A 17 12.05 -2.25 4.74
N GLU A 18 12.90 -3.04 4.11
CA GLU A 18 14.30 -3.20 4.54
C GLU A 18 15.11 -1.89 4.43
N LEU A 19 14.79 -1.05 3.45
CA LEU A 19 15.45 0.24 3.25
C LEU A 19 14.92 1.33 4.20
N PHE A 20 13.65 1.27 4.59
CA PHE A 20 12.97 2.32 5.35
C PHE A 20 12.06 1.76 6.46
N PRO A 21 12.59 0.99 7.41
CA PRO A 21 11.77 0.36 8.46
C PRO A 21 11.02 1.40 9.32
N ASP A 22 11.60 2.59 9.51
CA ASP A 22 11.01 3.67 10.30
C ASP A 22 9.79 4.32 9.65
N GLU A 23 9.64 4.22 8.32
CA GLU A 23 8.47 4.75 7.58
C GLU A 23 7.27 3.80 7.66
N ILE A 24 7.49 2.52 7.97
CA ILE A 24 6.46 1.48 7.89
C ILE A 24 5.29 1.72 8.85
N PRO A 25 5.50 2.09 10.13
CA PRO A 25 4.38 2.41 11.02
C PRO A 25 3.49 3.52 10.47
N ALA A 26 4.08 4.63 10.02
CA ALA A 26 3.35 5.79 9.51
C ALA A 26 2.63 5.49 8.19
N LEU A 27 3.23 4.67 7.32
CA LEU A 27 2.59 4.17 6.11
C LEU A 27 1.36 3.31 6.44
N LEU A 28 1.47 2.37 7.38
CA LEU A 28 0.36 1.50 7.78
C LEU A 28 -0.78 2.31 8.40
N ASP A 29 -0.47 3.28 9.26
CA ASP A 29 -1.46 4.17 9.86
C ASP A 29 -2.17 5.00 8.78
N ASN A 30 -1.42 5.52 7.81
CA ASN A 30 -2.01 6.25 6.69
C ASN A 30 -2.96 5.38 5.85
N ILE A 31 -2.61 4.11 5.61
CA ILE A 31 -3.49 3.18 4.90
C ILE A 31 -4.80 3.00 5.66
N GLN A 32 -4.73 2.78 6.98
CA GLN A 32 -5.92 2.60 7.83
C GLN A 32 -6.79 3.86 7.86
N ASP A 33 -6.20 5.05 7.98
CA ASP A 33 -6.91 6.33 7.93
C ASP A 33 -7.66 6.52 6.61
N VAL A 34 -7.03 6.16 5.50
CA VAL A 34 -7.66 6.21 4.17
C VAL A 34 -8.84 5.22 4.10
N CYS A 35 -8.69 4.00 4.61
CA CYS A 35 -9.78 3.03 4.64
C CYS A 35 -10.97 3.55 5.46
N ALA A 36 -10.71 4.13 6.64
CA ALA A 36 -11.74 4.77 7.46
C ALA A 36 -12.43 5.94 6.74
N HIS A 37 -11.65 6.75 6.00
CA HIS A 37 -12.18 7.86 5.21
C HIS A 37 -13.06 7.38 4.04
N PHE A 38 -12.65 6.30 3.35
CA PHE A 38 -13.46 5.71 2.27
C PHE A 38 -14.80 5.18 2.79
N LYS A 39 -14.81 4.51 3.94
CA LYS A 39 -16.04 4.02 4.58
C LYS A 39 -16.96 5.18 4.98
N SER A 40 -16.41 6.22 5.59
CA SER A 40 -17.18 7.36 6.10
C SER A 40 -17.75 8.25 4.98
N ASN A 41 -17.10 8.28 3.81
CA ASN A 41 -17.47 9.15 2.70
C ASN A 41 -17.90 8.37 1.45
N ARG A 42 -18.42 7.15 1.63
CA ARG A 42 -18.76 6.22 0.55
C ARG A 42 -19.61 6.85 -0.55
N GLU A 43 -20.68 7.57 -0.19
CA GLU A 43 -21.58 8.18 -1.17
C GLU A 43 -20.89 9.25 -2.02
N THR A 44 -20.03 10.05 -1.40
CA THR A 44 -19.27 11.10 -2.10
C THR A 44 -18.34 10.47 -3.12
N TYR A 45 -17.55 9.48 -2.70
CA TYR A 45 -16.64 8.80 -3.60
C TYR A 45 -17.38 8.06 -4.71
N ALA A 46 -18.47 7.34 -4.41
CA ALA A 46 -19.26 6.65 -5.43
C ALA A 46 -19.80 7.58 -6.53
N LYS A 47 -20.14 8.83 -6.19
CA LYS A 47 -20.64 9.83 -7.15
C LYS A 47 -19.54 10.44 -8.01
N THR A 48 -18.33 10.60 -7.48
CA THR A 48 -17.21 11.25 -8.18
C THR A 48 -16.16 10.25 -8.68
N TRP A 49 -16.44 8.95 -8.61
CA TRP A 49 -15.48 7.92 -8.93
C TRP A 49 -15.26 7.80 -10.44
N ASP A 50 -14.03 8.06 -10.87
CA ASP A 50 -13.63 8.00 -12.28
C ASP A 50 -12.29 7.28 -12.45
N PHE A 51 -12.17 6.09 -11.86
CA PHE A 51 -10.95 5.28 -11.98
C PHE A 51 -10.93 4.43 -13.26
N GLY A 52 -12.07 4.28 -13.95
CA GLY A 52 -12.21 3.57 -15.23
C GLY A 52 -12.05 2.03 -15.18
N LEU A 53 -11.11 1.51 -14.38
CA LEU A 53 -10.77 0.08 -14.30
C LEU A 53 -11.67 -0.72 -13.36
N MET A 54 -12.22 -0.08 -12.32
CA MET A 54 -13.14 -0.71 -11.38
C MET A 54 -14.06 0.33 -10.72
N SER A 55 -15.23 -0.09 -10.25
CA SER A 55 -16.15 0.73 -9.48
C SER A 55 -15.58 1.08 -8.10
N PHE A 56 -16.12 2.12 -7.47
CA PHE A 56 -15.73 2.50 -6.12
C PHE A 56 -15.98 1.36 -5.12
N ASP A 57 -17.09 0.63 -5.24
CA ASP A 57 -17.39 -0.47 -4.32
C ASP A 57 -16.37 -1.61 -4.41
N MET A 58 -15.89 -1.93 -5.62
CA MET A 58 -14.80 -2.89 -5.79
C MET A 58 -13.50 -2.38 -5.17
N TRP A 59 -13.18 -1.10 -5.37
CA TRP A 59 -12.00 -0.49 -4.75
C TRP A 59 -12.09 -0.46 -3.22
N LEU A 60 -13.27 -0.15 -2.67
CA LEU A 60 -13.55 -0.18 -1.24
C LEU A 60 -13.38 -1.59 -0.68
N GLN A 61 -13.79 -2.63 -1.39
CA GLN A 61 -13.57 -4.01 -0.97
C GLN A 61 -12.08 -4.35 -0.85
N LEU A 62 -11.23 -3.88 -1.79
CA LEU A 62 -9.78 -4.04 -1.68
C LEU A 62 -9.20 -3.26 -0.48
N ALA A 63 -9.73 -2.06 -0.23
CA ALA A 63 -9.34 -1.26 0.93
C ALA A 63 -9.68 -1.96 2.26
N GLU A 64 -10.86 -2.57 2.34
CA GLU A 64 -11.31 -3.33 3.52
C GLU A 64 -10.48 -4.61 3.73
N GLN A 65 -10.10 -5.30 2.65
CA GLN A 65 -9.20 -6.45 2.70
C GLN A 65 -7.81 -6.04 3.22
N ALA A 66 -7.23 -4.98 2.67
CA ALA A 66 -5.96 -4.42 3.14
C ALA A 66 -6.03 -4.06 4.63
N GLU A 67 -7.08 -3.34 5.04
CA GLU A 67 -7.26 -2.94 6.44
C GLU A 67 -7.38 -4.15 7.38
N ALA A 68 -8.14 -5.18 6.98
CA ALA A 68 -8.27 -6.41 7.77
C ALA A 68 -6.93 -7.14 7.93
N ILE A 69 -6.14 -7.22 6.86
CA ILE A 69 -4.79 -7.79 6.87
C ILE A 69 -3.87 -6.99 7.80
N ILE A 70 -3.89 -5.66 7.72
CA ILE A 70 -3.11 -4.77 8.59
C ILE A 70 -3.53 -4.98 10.05
N ASN A 71 -4.82 -4.91 10.37
CA ASN A 71 -5.33 -5.09 11.73
C ASN A 71 -4.87 -6.41 12.36
N LYS A 72 -4.84 -7.49 11.57
CA LYS A 72 -4.43 -8.82 12.04
C LYS A 72 -2.92 -8.96 12.24
N HIS A 73 -2.10 -8.28 11.43
CA HIS A 73 -0.66 -8.55 11.35
C HIS A 73 0.24 -7.33 11.66
N ARG A 74 -0.32 -6.16 11.99
CA ARG A 74 0.40 -4.86 12.12
C ARG A 74 1.69 -4.96 12.91
N SER A 75 1.65 -5.52 14.13
CA SER A 75 2.82 -5.62 15.00
C SER A 75 3.97 -6.43 14.38
N ASN A 76 3.63 -7.47 13.63
CA ASN A 76 4.59 -8.30 12.91
C ASN A 76 5.08 -7.62 11.63
N MET A 77 4.21 -6.90 10.92
CA MET A 77 4.58 -6.13 9.72
C MET A 77 5.58 -5.03 10.03
N VAL A 78 5.40 -4.31 11.13
CA VAL A 78 6.36 -3.29 11.58
C VAL A 78 7.75 -3.89 11.79
N ARG A 79 7.83 -5.11 12.34
CA ARG A 79 9.10 -5.75 12.71
C ARG A 79 9.73 -6.59 11.60
N SER A 80 8.95 -7.04 10.62
CA SER A 80 9.39 -8.05 9.64
C SER A 80 9.01 -7.66 8.22
N SER A 81 10.02 -7.36 7.42
CA SER A 81 9.89 -7.11 5.98
C SER A 81 9.23 -8.28 5.26
N LYS A 82 9.53 -9.51 5.70
CA LYS A 82 8.90 -10.73 5.20
C LYS A 82 7.39 -10.71 5.43
N VAL A 83 6.94 -10.50 6.66
CA VAL A 83 5.50 -10.48 6.98
C VAL A 83 4.80 -9.33 6.27
N PHE A 84 5.41 -8.14 6.25
CA PHE A 84 4.88 -6.99 5.50
C PHE A 84 4.67 -7.33 4.02
N SER A 85 5.69 -7.87 3.36
CA SER A 85 5.64 -8.19 1.93
C SER A 85 4.69 -9.35 1.61
N GLU A 86 4.74 -10.45 2.35
CA GLU A 86 3.94 -11.65 2.06
C GLU A 86 2.45 -11.42 2.32
N GLN A 87 2.09 -10.57 3.29
CA GLN A 87 0.69 -10.32 3.64
C GLN A 87 0.05 -9.26 2.75
N LEU A 88 0.75 -8.16 2.41
CA LEU A 88 0.16 -7.06 1.64
C LEU A 88 0.34 -7.18 0.12
N PHE A 89 1.32 -7.96 -0.33
CA PHE A 89 1.67 -8.07 -1.75
C PHE A 89 1.59 -9.52 -2.24
N HIS A 90 0.69 -10.31 -1.65
CA HIS A 90 0.51 -11.69 -2.06
C HIS A 90 0.02 -11.75 -3.51
N SER A 91 0.70 -12.52 -4.36
CA SER A 91 0.56 -12.47 -5.83
C SER A 91 -0.80 -12.89 -6.39
N PHE A 92 -1.67 -13.50 -5.58
CA PHE A 92 -2.99 -13.97 -6.00
C PHE A 92 -4.13 -13.03 -5.59
N ASP A 93 -3.82 -11.87 -4.99
CA ASP A 93 -4.79 -10.93 -4.45
C ASP A 93 -4.68 -9.56 -5.14
N TYR A 94 -5.82 -9.05 -5.62
CA TYR A 94 -5.91 -7.71 -6.21
C TYR A 94 -5.70 -6.59 -5.18
N THR A 95 -5.71 -6.89 -3.88
CA THR A 95 -5.35 -5.98 -2.79
C THR A 95 -4.01 -5.29 -3.01
N VAL A 96 -3.08 -5.94 -3.74
CA VAL A 96 -1.80 -5.33 -4.13
C VAL A 96 -1.95 -4.04 -4.94
N LEU A 97 -3.02 -3.90 -5.74
CA LEU A 97 -3.30 -2.68 -6.51
C LEU A 97 -3.60 -1.51 -5.57
N PHE A 98 -4.43 -1.77 -4.56
CA PHE A 98 -4.76 -0.78 -3.54
C PHE A 98 -3.51 -0.40 -2.73
N VAL A 99 -2.76 -1.38 -2.24
CA VAL A 99 -1.55 -1.14 -1.44
C VAL A 99 -0.51 -0.34 -2.23
N ASN A 100 -0.25 -0.68 -3.50
CA ASN A 100 0.67 0.07 -4.35
C ASN A 100 0.23 1.53 -4.52
N ASP A 101 -1.05 1.77 -4.82
CA ASP A 101 -1.62 3.11 -4.93
C ASP A 101 -1.46 3.92 -3.63
N ARG A 102 -1.65 3.28 -2.46
CA ARG A 102 -1.47 3.93 -1.17
C ARG A 102 -0.01 4.27 -0.88
N ILE A 103 0.93 3.40 -1.24
CA ILE A 103 2.38 3.67 -1.08
C ILE A 103 2.80 4.89 -1.91
N ILE A 104 2.34 4.97 -3.16
CA ILE A 104 2.63 6.10 -4.05
C ILE A 104 2.07 7.40 -3.45
N LYS A 105 0.78 7.41 -3.08
CA LYS A 105 0.13 8.61 -2.51
C LYS A 105 0.70 9.04 -1.16
N TYR A 106 1.11 8.09 -0.32
CA TYR A 106 1.81 8.39 0.93
C TYR A 106 3.17 9.04 0.66
N ALA A 107 3.95 8.51 -0.28
CA ALA A 107 5.24 9.09 -0.66
C ALA A 107 5.10 10.51 -1.22
N GLU A 108 4.11 10.73 -2.09
CA GLU A 108 3.86 12.04 -2.70
C GLU A 108 3.40 13.08 -1.68
N GLY A 109 2.41 12.73 -0.84
CA GLY A 109 1.67 13.71 -0.04
C GLY A 109 1.97 13.73 1.47
N LYS A 110 2.65 12.71 2.03
CA LYS A 110 2.78 12.55 3.49
C LYS A 110 4.19 12.32 3.99
N SER A 111 5.00 11.51 3.31
CA SER A 111 6.38 11.28 3.74
C SER A 111 7.22 12.55 3.60
N GLU A 112 8.09 12.83 4.56
CA GLU A 112 9.10 13.91 4.47
C GLU A 112 10.46 13.37 3.99
N ASN A 113 10.64 12.05 3.97
CA ASN A 113 11.89 11.41 3.63
C ASN A 113 12.11 11.36 2.12
N SER A 114 12.98 12.24 1.61
CA SER A 114 13.30 12.34 0.18
C SER A 114 13.82 11.02 -0.43
N LYS A 115 14.57 10.21 0.35
CA LYS A 115 15.07 8.91 -0.12
C LYS A 115 13.94 7.89 -0.24
N PHE A 116 13.00 7.89 0.69
CA PHE A 116 11.80 7.05 0.61
C PHE A 116 11.00 7.37 -0.65
N LYS A 117 10.78 8.67 -0.93
CA LYS A 117 10.08 9.11 -2.16
C LYS A 117 10.77 8.60 -3.43
N LEU A 118 12.08 8.76 -3.52
CA LEU A 118 12.86 8.27 -4.67
C LEU A 118 12.77 6.75 -4.82
N ALA A 119 12.82 6.01 -3.72
CA ALA A 119 12.67 4.56 -3.76
C ALA A 119 11.26 4.14 -4.21
N VAL A 120 10.21 4.84 -3.76
CA VAL A 120 8.85 4.58 -4.22
C VAL A 120 8.69 4.85 -5.71
N ILE A 121 9.25 5.95 -6.22
CA ILE A 121 9.29 6.24 -7.66
C ILE A 121 10.00 5.09 -8.41
N LEU A 122 11.20 4.71 -7.97
CA LEU A 122 11.98 3.66 -8.62
C LEU A 122 11.26 2.30 -8.65
N LEU A 123 10.55 1.96 -7.57
CA LEU A 123 9.98 0.63 -7.39
C LEU A 123 8.54 0.51 -7.90
N PHE A 124 7.73 1.55 -7.77
CA PHE A 124 6.27 1.47 -7.97
C PHE A 124 5.73 2.35 -9.10
N THR A 125 6.50 3.30 -9.62
CA THR A 125 6.10 4.10 -10.79
C THR A 125 6.88 3.64 -12.02
N ALA A 126 6.18 3.03 -12.98
CA ALA A 126 6.71 2.58 -14.27
C ALA A 126 5.68 2.88 -15.37
#